data_AF-A0AAV7J7M8-F1
#
_entry.id   AF-A0AAV7J7M8-F1
#
_cell.length_a   1.000
_cell.length_b   1.000
_cell.length_c   1.000
_cell.angle_alpha   90.00
_cell.angle_beta   90.00
_cell.angle_gamma   90.00
#
_symmetry.space_group_name_H-M   'P 1'
#
loop_
_entity.id
_entity.type
_entity.pdbx_description
1 polymer ?
#
loop_
_entity_poly.entity_id
_entity_poly.type
_entity_poly.pdbx_seq_one_letter_code
_entity_poly.pdbx_strand_id
1 'polypeptide(L)'
;MFRESAKIVIDVEDSPSASYVSNVRMEDLLEKLKLLNYDTDFVQELKMKPINRHYFVIPTNPGEQFYLFTSLAAWLVRKAGKNFEQPQESDDPNAIIALIMDHVKEFGVSVEFPPNKLKQGVGEHAIYVLDSLADQAIKASKFKWKKVEIPADEPDQEPEIEDDDAELILEKVEEEMMADYDDEDDDILHIDDITKLYGKTMEDVQKPDNILESQTDAEEWKLELERVLPQLKVTIKTDSRDWRSHLEQMKQLRANISTGLNGTKNQLDKLHTDIANTLDKIKMREMYLNKQLEPTLVEFRGLQEELLKIKEHYRDVSGGVTERTRTLNKLSDELEQVKKEMDERGSSMTDGTPLINIKKTITKLKSEISEMNVRVGVLEYTLMCTKIRDRVQMQEDMNNTTNTLIIK
;
A
#
# COMPACT_ATOMS: atom_id res chain seq x y z
N MET A 1 10.50 -8.31 -0.76
CA MET A 1 10.89 -6.93 -1.11
C MET A 1 11.11 -6.22 0.21
N PHE A 2 12.35 -6.27 0.70
CA PHE A 2 12.69 -5.87 2.07
C PHE A 2 12.90 -4.37 2.09
N ARG A 3 12.23 -3.69 3.02
CA ARG A 3 12.52 -2.28 3.25
C ARG A 3 13.88 -2.21 3.92
N GLU A 4 14.91 -1.83 3.17
CA GLU A 4 16.27 -1.62 3.69
C GLU A 4 16.39 -0.38 4.59
N SER A 5 15.35 0.45 4.65
CA SER A 5 15.33 1.67 5.45
C SER A 5 14.06 1.79 6.31
N ALA A 6 14.28 2.16 7.58
CA ALA A 6 13.22 2.49 8.51
C ALA A 6 12.43 3.70 7.99
N LYS A 7 11.09 3.64 8.08
CA LYS A 7 10.17 4.67 7.56
C LYS A 7 10.40 6.05 8.19
N ILE A 8 11.01 6.10 9.38
CA ILE A 8 11.33 7.33 10.10
C ILE A 8 12.63 7.11 10.90
N VAL A 9 13.68 7.87 10.57
CA VAL A 9 14.86 8.04 11.43
C VAL A 9 14.66 9.38 12.15
N ILE A 10 14.37 9.35 13.44
CA ILE A 10 14.34 10.55 14.28
C ILE A 10 15.70 10.62 14.97
N ASP A 11 16.52 11.58 14.57
CA ASP A 11 17.90 11.82 15.04
C ASP A 11 17.97 12.40 16.48
N VAL A 12 16.85 12.44 17.21
CA VAL A 12 16.75 13.09 18.52
C VAL A 12 15.94 12.21 19.47
N GLU A 13 16.64 11.52 20.37
CA GLU A 13 16.09 10.61 21.39
C GLU A 13 15.08 11.29 22.36
N ASP A 14 15.01 12.62 22.38
CA ASP A 14 14.22 13.41 23.35
C ASP A 14 13.00 14.14 22.74
N SER A 15 12.61 13.80 21.49
CA SER A 15 11.39 14.34 20.89
C SER A 15 10.15 13.56 21.38
N PRO A 16 9.01 14.21 21.73
CA PRO A 16 7.77 13.51 22.06
C PRO A 16 7.27 12.58 20.93
N SER A 17 7.76 12.79 19.70
CA SER A 17 7.56 11.92 18.54
C SER A 17 8.27 10.56 18.63
N ALA A 18 9.30 10.39 19.48
CA ALA A 18 10.02 9.14 19.68
C ALA A 18 9.12 8.03 20.26
N SER A 19 8.18 8.40 21.14
CA SER A 19 7.16 7.48 21.68
C SER A 19 6.26 6.89 20.59
N TYR A 20 6.04 7.62 19.49
CA TYR A 20 5.23 7.18 18.35
C TYR A 20 6.01 6.26 17.40
N VAL A 21 7.34 6.26 17.42
CA VAL A 21 8.16 5.36 16.57
C VAL A 21 7.89 3.90 16.94
N SER A 22 7.75 3.61 18.24
CA SER A 22 7.37 2.27 18.72
C SER A 22 5.96 1.86 18.24
N ASN A 23 5.01 2.80 18.17
CA ASN A 23 3.67 2.54 17.65
C ASN A 23 3.68 2.25 16.13
N VAL A 24 4.48 3.00 15.37
CA VAL A 24 4.60 2.79 13.90
C VAL A 24 5.25 1.44 13.60
N ARG A 25 6.28 1.04 14.35
CA ARG A 25 6.89 -0.29 14.18
C ARG A 25 5.96 -1.43 14.57
N MET A 26 5.10 -1.21 15.57
CA MET A 26 4.07 -2.19 15.93
C MET A 26 3.00 -2.34 14.83
N GLU A 27 2.64 -1.25 14.15
CA GLU A 27 1.75 -1.31 12.98
C GLU A 27 2.40 -2.04 11.81
N ASP A 28 3.64 -1.72 11.47
CA ASP A 28 4.38 -2.42 10.42
C ASP A 28 4.50 -3.93 10.76
N LEU A 29 4.73 -4.29 12.03
CA LEU A 29 4.73 -5.68 12.50
C LEU A 29 3.35 -6.33 12.31
N LEU A 30 2.25 -5.66 12.66
CA LEU A 30 0.90 -6.20 12.48
C LEU A 30 0.55 -6.42 11.00
N GLU A 31 0.96 -5.50 10.12
CA GLU A 31 0.82 -5.68 8.68
C GLU A 31 1.61 -6.90 8.20
N LYS A 32 2.87 -7.06 8.65
CA LYS A 32 3.69 -8.24 8.34
C LYS A 32 3.08 -9.54 8.86
N LEU A 33 2.49 -9.53 10.05
CA LEU A 33 1.78 -10.68 10.63
C LEU A 33 0.53 -11.05 9.81
N LYS A 34 -0.25 -10.07 9.37
CA LYS A 34 -1.40 -10.30 8.47
C LYS A 34 -0.96 -10.91 7.14
N LEU A 35 0.16 -10.46 6.57
CA LEU A 35 0.73 -11.06 5.36
C LEU A 35 1.18 -12.51 5.54
N LEU A 36 1.47 -12.92 6.78
CA LEU A 36 1.84 -14.29 7.15
C LEU A 36 0.65 -15.15 7.58
N ASN A 37 -0.60 -14.69 7.37
CA ASN A 37 -1.85 -15.34 7.78
C ASN A 37 -1.96 -15.60 9.29
N TYR A 38 -1.60 -14.60 10.09
CA TYR A 38 -1.68 -14.63 11.56
C TYR A 38 -3.08 -15.01 12.08
N ASP A 39 -4.16 -14.54 11.43
CA ASP A 39 -5.53 -14.78 11.89
C ASP A 39 -5.98 -16.25 11.76
N THR A 40 -5.46 -17.02 10.81
CA THR A 40 -5.80 -18.44 10.66
C THR A 40 -4.81 -19.32 11.44
N ASP A 41 -3.52 -19.04 11.33
CA ASP A 41 -2.51 -19.99 11.80
C ASP A 41 -2.09 -19.73 13.26
N PHE A 42 -2.24 -18.51 13.77
CA PHE A 42 -1.87 -18.17 15.14
C PHE A 42 -3.09 -17.99 16.05
N VAL A 43 -4.14 -17.32 15.58
CA VAL A 43 -5.33 -17.08 16.41
C VAL A 43 -6.22 -18.32 16.50
N GLN A 44 -6.38 -19.09 15.41
CA GLN A 44 -7.24 -20.28 15.42
C GLN A 44 -6.51 -21.56 15.88
N GLU A 45 -5.28 -21.83 15.39
CA GLU A 45 -4.56 -23.06 15.80
C GLU A 45 -4.01 -22.98 17.23
N LEU A 46 -3.45 -21.84 17.64
CA LEU A 46 -2.84 -21.67 18.96
C LEU A 46 -3.83 -21.11 20.02
N LYS A 47 -5.08 -20.79 19.63
CA LYS A 47 -6.16 -20.25 20.49
C LYS A 47 -5.75 -19.01 21.31
N MET A 48 -4.86 -18.18 20.74
CA MET A 48 -4.35 -16.98 21.41
C MET A 48 -5.25 -15.76 21.13
N LYS A 49 -5.24 -14.76 22.03
CA LYS A 49 -6.03 -13.53 21.84
C LYS A 49 -5.51 -12.71 20.64
N PRO A 50 -6.39 -12.07 19.86
CA PRO A 50 -5.98 -11.16 18.79
C PRO A 50 -5.11 -10.01 19.34
N ILE A 51 -3.98 -9.75 18.68
CA ILE A 51 -3.05 -8.67 19.06
C ILE A 51 -3.61 -7.34 18.53
N ASN A 52 -3.74 -6.35 19.43
CA ASN A 52 -4.18 -4.99 19.08
C ASN A 52 -2.97 -4.09 18.74
N ARG A 53 -3.21 -2.97 18.03
CA ARG A 53 -2.21 -1.98 17.59
C ARG A 53 -1.26 -1.47 18.69
N HIS A 54 -1.70 -1.49 19.95
CA HIS A 54 -0.94 -0.97 21.08
C HIS A 54 -0.49 -2.07 22.07
N TYR A 55 -0.69 -3.36 21.73
CA TYR A 55 -0.60 -4.46 22.67
C TYR A 55 0.80 -4.68 23.27
N PHE A 56 1.86 -4.54 22.46
CA PHE A 56 3.25 -4.62 22.92
C PHE A 56 3.88 -3.26 23.24
N VAL A 57 3.13 -2.16 23.09
CA VAL A 57 3.58 -0.80 23.40
C VAL A 57 3.16 -0.42 24.82
N ILE A 58 1.94 -0.78 25.22
CA ILE A 58 1.39 -0.45 26.54
C ILE A 58 1.56 -1.65 27.47
N PRO A 59 2.26 -1.51 28.61
CA PRO A 59 2.34 -2.59 29.60
C PRO A 59 0.96 -2.79 30.24
N THR A 60 0.36 -3.96 29.99
CA THR A 60 -0.94 -4.33 30.56
C THR A 60 -0.74 -5.40 31.63
N ASN A 61 -0.25 -6.56 31.21
CA ASN A 61 0.06 -7.68 32.09
C ASN A 61 1.41 -8.30 31.66
N PRO A 62 2.51 -8.04 32.40
CA PRO A 62 3.84 -8.47 32.01
C PRO A 62 3.98 -9.99 31.80
N GLY A 63 3.25 -10.81 32.57
CA GLY A 63 3.31 -12.27 32.44
C GLY A 63 2.63 -12.79 31.17
N GLU A 64 1.40 -12.31 30.90
CA GLU A 64 0.65 -12.66 29.69
C GLU A 64 1.33 -12.10 28.43
N GLN A 65 1.84 -10.87 28.49
CA GLN A 65 2.56 -10.25 27.39
C GLN A 65 3.89 -10.94 27.10
N PHE A 66 4.60 -11.42 28.12
CA PHE A 66 5.81 -12.23 27.93
C PHE A 66 5.50 -13.59 27.30
N TYR A 67 4.43 -14.26 27.73
CA TYR A 67 3.99 -15.52 27.14
C TYR A 67 3.54 -15.34 25.67
N LEU A 68 2.82 -14.27 25.36
CA LEU A 68 2.44 -13.92 23.99
C LEU A 68 3.65 -13.54 23.13
N PHE A 69 4.62 -12.80 23.68
CA PHE A 69 5.87 -12.48 22.99
C PHE A 69 6.67 -13.73 22.64
N THR A 70 6.85 -14.64 23.60
CA THR A 70 7.64 -15.86 23.40
C THR A 70 6.94 -16.84 22.46
N SER A 71 5.62 -17.01 22.57
CA SER A 71 4.84 -17.84 21.64
C SER A 71 4.81 -17.26 20.22
N LEU A 72 4.70 -15.95 20.06
CA LEU A 72 4.77 -15.29 18.75
C LEU A 72 6.17 -15.41 18.13
N ALA A 73 7.23 -15.19 18.91
CA ALA A 73 8.60 -15.38 18.45
C ALA A 73 8.85 -16.83 18.01
N ALA A 74 8.38 -17.81 18.80
CA ALA A 74 8.45 -19.23 18.45
C ALA A 74 7.76 -19.54 17.12
N TRP A 75 6.56 -18.99 16.91
CA TRP A 75 5.80 -19.17 15.68
C TRP A 75 6.50 -18.54 14.46
N LEU A 76 7.05 -17.34 14.61
CA LEU A 76 7.83 -16.68 13.54
C LEU A 76 9.09 -17.47 13.18
N VAL A 77 9.80 -18.03 14.17
CA VAL A 77 10.99 -18.87 13.93
C VAL A 77 10.60 -20.16 13.17
N ARG A 78 9.47 -20.79 13.50
CA ARG A 78 8.93 -21.94 12.73
C ARG A 78 8.61 -21.57 11.31
N LYS A 79 7.93 -20.44 11.09
CA LYS A 79 7.60 -19.94 9.76
C LYS A 79 8.85 -19.55 8.96
N ALA A 80 9.93 -19.16 9.62
CA ALA A 80 11.24 -18.95 9.00
C ALA A 80 12.01 -20.25 8.67
N GLY A 81 11.45 -21.43 8.98
CA GLY A 81 11.99 -22.74 8.60
C GLY A 81 12.92 -23.38 9.65
N LYS A 82 12.94 -22.90 10.89
CA LYS A 82 13.70 -23.49 12.00
C LYS A 82 12.76 -24.11 13.05
N ASN A 83 13.18 -25.23 13.64
CA ASN A 83 12.39 -25.88 14.70
C ASN A 83 12.56 -25.13 16.02
N PHE A 84 11.45 -24.68 16.59
CA PHE A 84 11.37 -24.04 17.90
C PHE A 84 10.20 -24.66 18.67
N GLU A 85 10.44 -25.28 19.82
CA GLU A 85 9.37 -25.87 20.64
C GLU A 85 8.52 -24.80 21.32
N GLN A 86 7.22 -25.03 21.48
CA GLN A 86 6.34 -23.97 21.99
C GLN A 86 6.65 -23.75 23.47
N PRO A 87 7.08 -22.54 23.86
CA PRO A 87 7.46 -22.30 25.23
C PRO A 87 6.23 -22.44 26.13
N GLN A 88 6.35 -23.20 27.21
CA GLN A 88 5.32 -23.40 28.21
C GLN A 88 5.43 -22.32 29.31
N GLU A 89 4.34 -22.04 30.02
CA GLU A 89 4.34 -21.05 31.13
C GLU A 89 5.31 -21.40 32.29
N SER A 90 5.82 -22.64 32.32
CA SER A 90 6.74 -23.16 33.35
C SER A 90 8.22 -23.08 32.96
N ASP A 91 8.54 -22.67 31.73
CA ASP A 91 9.91 -22.61 31.23
C ASP A 91 10.63 -21.35 31.76
N ASP A 92 11.95 -21.43 32.01
CA ASP A 92 12.72 -20.30 32.51
C ASP A 92 12.72 -19.15 31.48
N PRO A 93 12.17 -17.96 31.83
CA PRO A 93 12.13 -16.81 30.95
C PRO A 93 13.50 -16.43 30.37
N ASN A 94 14.58 -16.62 31.14
CA ASN A 94 15.93 -16.29 30.69
C ASN A 94 16.44 -17.23 29.60
N ALA A 95 16.13 -18.52 29.74
CA ALA A 95 16.56 -19.55 28.81
C ALA A 95 15.85 -19.39 27.45
N ILE A 96 14.54 -19.12 27.45
CA ILE A 96 13.77 -18.87 26.22
C ILE A 96 14.25 -17.59 25.52
N ILE A 97 14.48 -16.51 26.27
CA ILE A 97 14.99 -15.26 25.71
C ILE A 97 16.38 -15.47 25.08
N ALA A 98 17.26 -16.23 25.74
CA ALA A 98 18.57 -16.55 25.19
C ALA A 98 18.45 -17.33 23.88
N LEU A 99 17.56 -18.32 23.82
CA LEU A 99 17.32 -19.13 22.63
C LEU A 99 16.72 -18.31 21.47
N ILE A 100 15.79 -17.40 21.76
CA ILE A 100 15.27 -16.43 20.77
C ILE A 100 16.38 -15.52 20.26
N MET A 101 17.22 -14.98 21.14
CA MET A 101 18.34 -14.12 20.74
C MET A 101 19.38 -14.85 19.89
N ASP A 102 19.66 -16.11 20.18
CA ASP A 102 20.59 -16.92 19.38
C ASP A 102 20.04 -17.17 17.98
N HIS A 103 18.75 -17.47 17.84
CA HIS A 103 18.11 -17.55 16.52
C HIS A 103 18.12 -16.21 15.77
N VAL A 104 17.89 -15.08 16.45
CA VAL A 104 17.96 -13.74 15.84
C VAL A 104 19.38 -13.43 15.33
N LYS A 105 20.42 -13.81 16.08
CA LYS A 105 21.82 -13.68 15.66
C LYS A 105 22.13 -14.57 14.46
N GLU A 106 21.64 -15.81 14.43
CA GLU A 106 21.80 -16.69 13.28
C GLU A 106 21.12 -16.14 12.00
N PHE A 107 20.08 -15.32 12.14
CA PHE A 107 19.44 -14.63 11.03
C PHE A 107 20.15 -13.34 10.59
N GLY A 108 21.29 -13.00 11.20
CA GLY A 108 22.16 -11.89 10.80
C GLY A 108 21.75 -10.51 11.33
N VAL A 109 20.93 -10.45 12.38
CA VAL A 109 20.48 -9.18 12.99
C VAL A 109 21.33 -8.88 14.23
N SER A 110 21.95 -7.69 14.29
CA SER A 110 22.73 -7.26 15.46
C SER A 110 21.80 -6.88 16.61
N VAL A 111 21.98 -7.54 17.75
CA VAL A 111 21.21 -7.32 18.99
C VAL A 111 22.16 -6.78 20.06
N GLU A 112 22.24 -5.46 20.18
CA GLU A 112 23.07 -4.77 21.20
C GLU A 112 22.22 -4.33 22.41
N PHE A 113 21.51 -5.27 23.04
CA PHE A 113 20.84 -4.98 24.32
C PHE A 113 20.79 -6.22 25.23
N PRO A 114 20.79 -6.03 26.57
CA PRO A 114 20.83 -7.14 27.51
C PRO A 114 19.48 -7.89 27.58
N PRO A 115 19.48 -9.23 27.75
CA PRO A 115 18.27 -10.07 27.81
C PRO A 115 17.24 -9.65 28.87
N ASN A 116 17.68 -8.94 29.91
CA ASN A 116 16.79 -8.40 30.94
C ASN A 116 15.72 -7.43 30.38
N LYS A 117 16.00 -6.76 29.26
CA LYS A 117 15.03 -5.84 28.63
C LYS A 117 13.90 -6.56 27.89
N LEU A 118 14.07 -7.84 27.54
CA LEU A 118 13.03 -8.63 26.89
C LEU A 118 12.09 -9.35 27.88
N LYS A 119 12.46 -9.41 29.17
CA LYS A 119 11.66 -10.08 30.21
C LYS A 119 10.28 -9.45 30.43
N GLN A 120 10.16 -8.16 30.15
CA GLN A 120 8.90 -7.45 30.29
C GLN A 120 7.93 -7.76 29.15
N GLY A 121 8.39 -8.39 28.05
CA GLY A 121 7.57 -8.72 26.89
C GLY A 121 6.98 -7.50 26.17
N VAL A 122 7.36 -6.28 26.55
CA VAL A 122 6.76 -5.01 26.14
C VAL A 122 7.87 -3.99 25.90
N GLY A 123 7.70 -3.16 24.88
CA GLY A 123 8.60 -2.06 24.55
C GLY A 123 9.34 -2.23 23.23
N GLU A 124 10.11 -1.21 22.89
CA GLU A 124 10.77 -1.06 21.58
C GLU A 124 11.67 -2.26 21.23
N HIS A 125 12.41 -2.79 22.21
CA HIS A 125 13.31 -3.93 21.99
C HIS A 125 12.57 -5.23 21.67
N ALA A 126 11.40 -5.47 22.29
CA ALA A 126 10.58 -6.64 22.00
C ALA A 126 9.95 -6.54 20.61
N ILE A 127 9.45 -5.36 20.24
CA ILE A 127 8.89 -5.09 18.92
C ILE A 127 9.96 -5.24 17.84
N TYR A 128 11.17 -4.73 18.07
CA TYR A 128 12.29 -4.85 17.12
C TYR A 128 12.68 -6.30 16.83
N VAL A 129 12.71 -7.16 17.86
CA VAL A 129 12.98 -8.59 17.70
C VAL A 129 11.88 -9.27 16.89
N LEU A 130 10.61 -9.02 17.22
CA LEU A 130 9.48 -9.58 16.49
C LEU A 130 9.44 -9.10 15.04
N ASP A 131 9.71 -7.83 14.79
CA ASP A 131 9.73 -7.23 13.44
C ASP A 131 10.83 -7.85 12.57
N SER A 132 12.01 -8.03 13.15
CA SER A 132 13.14 -8.69 12.49
C SER A 132 12.85 -10.16 12.18
N LEU A 133 12.21 -10.89 13.10
CA LEU A 133 11.80 -12.27 12.89
C LEU A 133 10.68 -12.37 11.84
N ALA A 134 9.74 -11.43 11.83
CA ALA A 134 8.67 -11.35 10.84
C ALA A 134 9.23 -11.09 9.43
N ASP A 135 10.21 -10.20 9.28
CA ASP A 135 10.89 -9.99 8.01
C ASP A 135 11.57 -11.26 7.50
N GLN A 136 12.20 -12.02 8.40
CA GLN A 136 12.84 -13.29 8.05
C GLN A 136 11.83 -14.36 7.65
N ALA A 137 10.71 -14.46 8.37
CA ALA A 137 9.60 -15.34 8.02
C ALA A 137 8.98 -14.99 6.65
N ILE A 138 8.86 -13.70 6.32
CA ILE A 138 8.38 -13.26 5.00
C ILE A 138 9.39 -13.62 3.89
N LYS A 139 10.72 -13.55 4.12
CA LYS A 139 11.70 -14.02 3.10
C LYS A 139 11.56 -15.50 2.86
N ALA A 140 11.42 -16.29 3.93
CA ALA A 140 11.27 -17.73 3.85
C ALA A 140 9.97 -18.12 3.13
N SER A 141 8.88 -17.39 3.39
CA SER A 141 7.56 -17.60 2.77
C SER A 141 7.52 -17.23 1.27
N LYS A 142 8.52 -16.51 0.74
CA LYS A 142 8.58 -16.04 -0.67
C LYS A 142 7.28 -15.36 -1.14
N PHE A 143 6.67 -14.57 -0.25
CA PHE A 143 5.38 -13.94 -0.52
C PHE A 143 5.44 -13.05 -1.78
N LYS A 144 4.52 -13.29 -2.71
CA LYS A 144 4.28 -12.45 -3.88
C LYS A 144 2.93 -11.77 -3.73
N TRP A 145 2.92 -10.45 -3.85
CA TRP A 145 1.67 -9.68 -3.89
C TRP A 145 0.79 -10.19 -5.02
N LYS A 146 -0.43 -10.60 -4.68
CA LYS A 146 -1.47 -10.85 -5.69
C LYS A 146 -1.75 -9.50 -6.36
N LYS A 147 -1.49 -9.40 -7.67
CA LYS A 147 -1.80 -8.18 -8.44
C LYS A 147 -3.30 -7.93 -8.32
N VAL A 148 -3.67 -6.75 -7.87
CA VAL A 148 -5.07 -6.32 -7.80
C VAL A 148 -5.61 -6.29 -9.23
N GLU A 149 -6.59 -7.13 -9.51
CA GLU A 149 -7.49 -6.92 -10.65
C GLU A 149 -8.39 -5.76 -10.24
N ILE A 150 -8.10 -4.58 -10.78
CA ILE A 150 -9.02 -3.44 -10.73
C ILE A 150 -10.13 -3.85 -11.71
N PRO A 151 -11.37 -4.12 -11.27
CA PRO A 151 -12.49 -4.19 -12.20
C PRO A 151 -12.47 -2.85 -12.94
N ALA A 152 -12.43 -2.88 -14.27
CA ALA A 152 -12.45 -1.66 -15.05
C ALA A 152 -13.64 -0.81 -14.56
N ASP A 153 -13.39 0.48 -14.32
CA ASP A 153 -14.44 1.47 -14.08
C ASP A 153 -15.53 1.24 -15.14
N GLU A 154 -16.70 0.78 -14.71
CA GLU A 154 -17.90 0.92 -15.53
C GLU A 154 -18.06 2.42 -15.74
N PRO A 155 -17.94 2.93 -16.98
CA PRO A 155 -18.23 4.33 -17.22
C PRO A 155 -19.70 4.54 -16.83
N ASP A 156 -19.95 5.54 -15.98
CA ASP A 156 -21.27 6.06 -15.67
C ASP A 156 -22.10 6.15 -16.97
N GLN A 157 -23.00 5.18 -17.18
CA GLN A 157 -24.05 5.30 -18.18
C GLN A 157 -25.16 6.12 -17.53
N GLU A 158 -25.20 7.41 -17.88
CA GLU A 158 -26.43 8.19 -17.80
C GLU A 158 -27.59 7.37 -18.41
N PRO A 159 -28.77 7.32 -17.79
CA PRO A 159 -29.86 6.51 -18.28
C PRO A 159 -30.46 7.15 -19.54
N GLU A 160 -29.95 6.76 -20.71
CA GLU A 160 -30.71 6.85 -21.96
C GLU A 160 -31.74 5.73 -21.98
N ILE A 161 -33.00 6.15 -21.88
CA ILE A 161 -34.19 5.32 -22.12
C ILE A 161 -34.24 5.08 -23.63
N GLU A 162 -33.85 3.89 -24.09
CA GLU A 162 -34.20 3.40 -25.43
C GLU A 162 -34.59 1.91 -25.37
N ASP A 163 -35.88 1.69 -25.62
CA ASP A 163 -36.56 0.59 -26.30
C ASP A 163 -36.24 -0.89 -25.96
N ASP A 164 -37.15 -1.43 -25.14
CA ASP A 164 -37.91 -2.69 -25.32
C ASP A 164 -37.55 -3.52 -26.58
N ASP A 165 -36.76 -4.59 -26.40
CA ASP A 165 -36.77 -5.78 -27.29
C ASP A 165 -36.02 -6.98 -26.67
N ALA A 166 -36.40 -7.37 -25.45
CA ALA A 166 -36.01 -8.65 -24.86
C ALA A 166 -37.26 -9.50 -24.61
N GLU A 167 -37.75 -10.17 -25.65
CA GLU A 167 -38.71 -11.27 -25.51
C GLU A 167 -38.11 -12.35 -24.59
N LEU A 168 -38.60 -12.41 -23.36
CA LEU A 168 -38.43 -13.55 -22.46
C LEU A 168 -39.13 -14.76 -23.10
N ILE A 169 -38.33 -15.72 -23.59
CA ILE A 169 -38.83 -16.99 -24.11
C ILE A 169 -39.44 -17.79 -22.93
N LEU A 170 -40.76 -17.67 -22.76
CA LEU A 170 -41.55 -18.31 -21.71
C LEU A 170 -41.41 -19.84 -21.70
N GLU A 171 -41.13 -20.44 -22.86
CA GLU A 171 -40.97 -21.89 -23.05
C GLU A 171 -39.79 -22.47 -22.24
N LYS A 172 -38.74 -21.68 -22.00
CA LYS A 172 -37.54 -22.14 -21.29
C LYS A 172 -37.69 -22.09 -19.77
N VAL A 173 -38.57 -21.21 -19.27
CA VAL A 173 -38.92 -21.14 -17.84
C VAL A 173 -39.94 -22.23 -17.50
N GLU A 174 -40.83 -22.59 -18.43
CA GLU A 174 -41.83 -23.64 -18.23
C GLU A 174 -41.20 -25.05 -18.26
N GLU A 175 -40.16 -25.26 -19.09
CA GLU A 175 -39.40 -26.52 -19.15
C GLU A 175 -38.53 -26.74 -17.90
N GLU A 176 -37.92 -25.68 -17.36
CA GLU A 176 -37.12 -25.77 -16.14
C GLU A 176 -37.99 -25.96 -14.88
N MET A 177 -39.22 -25.44 -14.87
CA MET A 177 -40.17 -25.69 -13.79
C MET A 177 -40.82 -27.08 -13.87
N MET A 178 -40.92 -27.71 -15.06
CA MET A 178 -41.43 -29.08 -15.18
C MET A 178 -40.40 -30.16 -14.82
N ALA A 179 -39.11 -29.90 -15.00
CA ALA A 179 -38.05 -30.87 -14.71
C ALA A 179 -37.83 -31.14 -13.21
N ASP A 180 -38.30 -30.25 -12.32
CA ASP A 180 -38.13 -30.37 -10.87
C ASP A 180 -39.31 -31.10 -10.17
N TYR A 181 -40.35 -31.54 -10.91
CA TYR A 181 -41.55 -32.16 -10.35
C TYR A 181 -41.79 -33.63 -10.74
N ASP A 182 -40.88 -34.30 -11.47
CA ASP A 182 -41.18 -35.60 -12.10
C ASP A 182 -40.38 -36.80 -11.58
N ASP A 183 -39.88 -36.81 -10.34
CA ASP A 183 -39.04 -37.94 -9.86
C ASP A 183 -39.30 -38.50 -8.45
N GLU A 184 -40.42 -38.18 -7.77
CA GLU A 184 -40.76 -38.83 -6.48
C GLU A 184 -42.27 -39.05 -6.23
N ASP A 185 -43.02 -39.64 -7.16
CA ASP A 185 -44.39 -40.11 -6.85
C ASP A 185 -44.77 -41.36 -7.65
N ASP A 186 -44.13 -42.50 -7.34
CA ASP A 186 -44.43 -43.79 -7.98
C ASP A 186 -44.81 -44.91 -6.99
N ASP A 187 -45.46 -44.56 -5.87
CA ASP A 187 -46.02 -45.56 -4.94
C ASP A 187 -47.28 -45.09 -4.18
N ILE A 188 -48.20 -44.41 -4.89
CA ILE A 188 -49.55 -44.14 -4.37
C ILE A 188 -50.48 -45.30 -4.76
N LEU A 189 -50.67 -46.22 -3.82
CA LEU A 189 -51.73 -47.24 -3.81
C LEU A 189 -53.08 -46.61 -4.21
N HIS A 190 -53.55 -46.91 -5.41
CA HIS A 190 -54.84 -46.44 -5.91
C HIS A 190 -56.01 -47.00 -5.07
N ILE A 191 -56.85 -46.10 -4.54
CA ILE A 191 -58.06 -46.40 -3.77
C ILE A 191 -59.03 -47.38 -4.48
N ASP A 192 -58.94 -47.47 -5.81
CA ASP A 192 -59.74 -48.39 -6.62
C ASP A 192 -59.32 -49.87 -6.44
N ASP A 193 -58.06 -50.16 -6.10
CA ASP A 193 -57.59 -51.53 -5.88
C ASP A 193 -58.05 -52.09 -4.53
N ILE A 194 -58.18 -51.24 -3.51
CA ILE A 194 -58.78 -51.60 -2.21
C ILE A 194 -60.27 -51.93 -2.40
N THR A 195 -60.96 -51.16 -3.23
CA THR A 195 -62.40 -51.35 -3.50
C THR A 195 -62.66 -52.65 -4.27
N LYS A 196 -61.78 -53.02 -5.23
CA LYS A 196 -61.85 -54.32 -5.93
C LYS A 196 -61.57 -55.52 -5.03
N LEU A 197 -60.65 -55.41 -4.08
CA LEU A 197 -60.35 -56.47 -3.12
C LEU A 197 -61.52 -56.73 -2.16
N TYR A 198 -62.20 -55.68 -1.71
CA TYR A 198 -63.41 -55.81 -0.88
C TYR A 198 -64.63 -56.26 -1.68
N GLY A 199 -64.80 -55.81 -2.93
CA GLY A 199 -65.91 -56.22 -3.80
C GLY A 199 -65.88 -57.72 -4.16
N LYS A 200 -64.68 -58.28 -4.39
CA LYS A 200 -64.51 -59.70 -4.73
C LYS A 200 -64.69 -60.64 -3.53
N THR A 201 -64.56 -60.12 -2.31
CA THR A 201 -64.75 -60.90 -1.07
C THR A 201 -66.24 -60.93 -0.62
N MET A 202 -67.09 -60.08 -1.21
CA MET A 202 -68.53 -60.02 -0.88
C MET A 202 -69.44 -60.88 -1.78
N GLU A 203 -68.97 -61.36 -2.93
CA GLU A 203 -69.78 -62.19 -3.84
C GLU A 203 -69.93 -63.66 -3.39
N ASP A 204 -69.12 -64.12 -2.42
CA ASP A 204 -69.12 -65.53 -1.95
C ASP A 204 -69.78 -65.74 -0.58
N VAL A 205 -70.41 -64.71 0.01
CA VAL A 205 -71.26 -64.88 1.20
C VAL A 205 -72.69 -65.09 0.72
N GLN A 206 -73.02 -66.35 0.42
CA GLN A 206 -74.40 -66.81 0.33
C GLN A 206 -75.17 -66.26 1.54
N LYS A 207 -76.16 -65.40 1.29
CA LYS A 207 -77.15 -65.01 2.29
C LYS A 207 -77.69 -66.29 2.94
N PRO A 208 -77.57 -66.48 4.26
CA PRO A 208 -78.31 -67.53 4.93
C PRO A 208 -79.78 -67.12 4.95
N ASP A 209 -80.53 -67.44 3.89
CA ASP A 209 -81.99 -67.36 3.83
C ASP A 209 -82.63 -68.50 4.63
N ASN A 210 -82.19 -68.65 5.88
CA ASN A 210 -82.89 -69.42 6.91
C ASN A 210 -82.94 -68.53 8.14
N ILE A 211 -84.15 -68.10 8.48
CA ILE A 211 -84.49 -67.55 9.77
C ILE A 211 -83.96 -68.53 10.83
N LEU A 212 -82.91 -68.12 11.54
CA LEU A 212 -82.34 -68.87 12.67
C LEU A 212 -83.40 -68.86 13.78
N GLU A 213 -84.28 -69.85 13.79
CA GLU A 213 -85.09 -70.15 14.96
C GLU A 213 -84.16 -70.59 16.09
N SER A 214 -84.15 -69.83 17.18
CA SER A 214 -83.35 -70.14 18.37
C SER A 214 -83.83 -71.44 19.00
N GLN A 215 -83.08 -72.53 18.82
CA GLN A 215 -83.17 -73.73 19.67
C GLN A 215 -82.35 -73.58 20.96
N THR A 216 -82.03 -72.35 21.36
CA THR A 216 -81.21 -72.06 22.54
C THR A 216 -82.09 -71.83 23.76
N ASP A 217 -81.89 -72.67 24.77
CA ASP A 217 -82.51 -72.55 26.08
C ASP A 217 -82.05 -71.25 26.78
N ALA A 218 -82.95 -70.60 27.53
CA ALA A 218 -82.65 -69.34 28.19
C ALA A 218 -81.53 -69.48 29.24
N GLU A 219 -81.40 -70.67 29.83
CA GLU A 219 -80.34 -71.01 30.78
C GLU A 219 -78.99 -71.19 30.10
N GLU A 220 -78.93 -71.86 28.94
CA GLU A 220 -77.71 -71.98 28.13
C GLU A 220 -77.23 -70.62 27.63
N TRP A 221 -78.15 -69.74 27.22
CA TRP A 221 -77.81 -68.39 26.80
C TRP A 221 -77.24 -67.56 27.95
N LYS A 222 -77.76 -67.74 29.18
CA LYS A 222 -77.24 -67.06 30.36
C LYS A 222 -75.86 -67.57 30.76
N LEU A 223 -75.60 -68.87 30.66
CA LEU A 223 -74.27 -69.44 30.90
C LEU A 223 -73.26 -68.96 29.87
N GLU A 224 -73.66 -68.85 28.61
CA GLU A 224 -72.83 -68.27 27.55
C GLU A 224 -72.58 -66.78 27.77
N LEU A 225 -73.58 -66.03 28.22
CA LEU A 225 -73.42 -64.64 28.62
C LEU A 225 -72.40 -64.52 29.75
N GLU A 226 -72.53 -65.31 30.83
CA GLU A 226 -71.60 -65.29 31.96
C GLU A 226 -70.18 -65.74 31.57
N ARG A 227 -70.04 -66.62 30.57
CA ARG A 227 -68.76 -67.06 30.02
C ARG A 227 -68.07 -65.97 29.18
N VAL A 228 -68.84 -65.21 28.40
CA VAL A 228 -68.33 -64.20 27.47
C VAL A 228 -68.20 -62.82 28.11
N LEU A 229 -68.93 -62.54 29.21
CA LEU A 229 -68.87 -61.27 29.95
C LEU A 229 -67.45 -60.88 30.40
N PRO A 230 -66.57 -61.79 30.87
CA PRO A 230 -65.17 -61.48 31.17
C PRO A 230 -64.33 -61.18 29.92
N GLN A 231 -64.69 -61.75 28.76
CA GLN A 231 -64.00 -61.52 27.48
C GLN A 231 -64.44 -60.21 26.82
N LEU A 232 -65.68 -59.77 27.05
CA LEU A 232 -66.22 -58.46 26.66
C LEU A 232 -65.83 -57.34 27.61
N LYS A 233 -65.33 -57.67 28.81
CA LYS A 233 -64.76 -56.70 29.72
C LYS A 233 -63.43 -56.22 29.12
N VAL A 234 -63.53 -55.21 28.26
CA VAL A 234 -62.40 -54.48 27.68
C VAL A 234 -61.63 -53.85 28.83
N THR A 235 -60.68 -54.59 29.35
CA THR A 235 -59.65 -54.06 30.24
C THR A 235 -58.72 -53.28 29.33
N ILE A 236 -58.93 -51.96 29.27
CA ILE A 236 -58.00 -51.03 28.61
C ILE A 236 -56.69 -51.14 29.41
N LYS A 237 -55.84 -52.09 29.02
CA LYS A 237 -54.46 -52.14 29.49
C LYS A 237 -53.82 -50.92 28.87
N THR A 238 -53.29 -50.03 29.71
CA THR A 238 -52.45 -48.91 29.30
C THR A 238 -51.16 -49.48 28.72
N ASP A 239 -51.24 -49.96 27.49
CA ASP A 239 -50.10 -50.49 26.75
C ASP A 239 -49.32 -49.32 26.17
N SER A 240 -48.00 -49.43 26.10
CA SER A 240 -47.10 -48.40 25.56
C SER A 240 -47.26 -48.21 24.04
N ARG A 241 -48.17 -48.97 23.42
CA ARG A 241 -48.65 -48.87 22.04
C ARG A 241 -50.00 -48.14 21.93
N ASP A 242 -50.50 -47.58 23.03
CA ASP A 242 -51.71 -46.77 23.01
C ASP A 242 -51.45 -45.46 22.28
N TRP A 243 -51.91 -45.38 21.03
CA TRP A 243 -51.83 -44.20 20.18
C TRP A 243 -52.46 -42.96 20.85
N ARG A 244 -53.38 -43.15 21.81
CA ARG A 244 -53.98 -42.04 22.56
C ARG A 244 -52.95 -41.35 23.46
N SER A 245 -52.04 -42.12 24.05
CA SER A 245 -50.92 -41.59 24.85
C SER A 245 -49.92 -40.84 23.98
N HIS A 246 -49.61 -41.36 22.78
CA HIS A 246 -48.75 -40.67 21.81
C HIS A 246 -49.40 -39.39 21.26
N LEU A 247 -50.72 -39.40 21.01
CA LEU A 247 -51.46 -38.21 20.58
C LEU A 247 -51.45 -37.13 21.67
N GLU A 248 -51.60 -37.53 22.94
CA GLU A 248 -51.54 -36.60 24.06
C GLU A 248 -50.12 -36.03 24.25
N GLN A 249 -49.08 -36.86 24.11
CA GLN A 249 -47.69 -36.41 24.08
C GLN A 249 -47.42 -35.44 22.92
N MET A 250 -47.95 -35.70 21.73
CA MET A 250 -47.81 -34.81 20.57
C MET A 250 -48.49 -33.45 20.81
N LYS A 251 -49.66 -33.43 21.44
CA LYS A 251 -50.33 -32.18 21.86
C LYS A 251 -49.50 -31.42 22.88
N GLN A 252 -48.92 -32.10 23.86
CA GLN A 252 -48.03 -31.49 24.85
C GLN A 252 -46.77 -30.90 24.20
N LEU A 253 -46.11 -31.63 23.30
CA LEU A 253 -44.96 -31.14 22.56
C LEU A 253 -45.32 -29.93 21.69
N ARG A 254 -46.46 -29.96 20.99
CA ARG A 254 -46.95 -28.81 20.22
C ARG A 254 -47.20 -27.59 21.10
N ALA A 255 -47.81 -27.78 22.27
CA ALA A 255 -48.02 -26.70 23.23
C ALA A 255 -46.69 -26.11 23.73
N ASN A 256 -45.72 -26.97 24.05
CA ASN A 256 -44.37 -26.57 24.48
C ASN A 256 -43.60 -25.82 23.38
N ILE A 257 -43.72 -26.27 22.12
CA ILE A 257 -43.13 -25.59 20.97
C ILE A 257 -43.80 -24.23 20.77
N SER A 258 -45.12 -24.15 20.87
CA SER A 258 -45.85 -22.88 20.71
C SER A 258 -45.50 -21.87 21.80
N THR A 259 -45.32 -22.30 23.05
CA THR A 259 -44.92 -21.41 24.14
C THR A 259 -43.46 -20.99 24.02
N GLY A 260 -42.57 -21.92 23.67
CA GLY A 260 -41.15 -21.63 23.40
C GLY A 260 -40.97 -20.66 22.23
N LEU A 261 -41.65 -20.90 21.11
CA LEU A 261 -41.62 -20.05 19.92
C LEU A 261 -42.11 -18.63 20.22
N ASN A 262 -43.19 -18.49 20.99
CA ASN A 262 -43.68 -17.17 21.40
C ASN A 262 -42.67 -16.43 22.29
N GLY A 263 -41.99 -17.15 23.20
CA GLY A 263 -40.90 -16.61 24.01
C GLY A 263 -39.73 -16.11 23.16
N THR A 264 -39.24 -16.94 22.23
CA THR A 264 -38.13 -16.59 21.32
C THR A 264 -38.51 -15.46 20.39
N LYS A 265 -39.73 -15.45 19.83
CA LYS A 265 -40.23 -14.36 18.98
C LYS A 265 -40.21 -13.03 19.72
N ASN A 266 -40.72 -12.98 20.96
CA ASN A 266 -40.69 -11.76 21.76
C ASN A 266 -39.26 -11.29 22.08
N GLN A 267 -38.32 -12.22 22.30
CA GLN A 267 -36.91 -11.86 22.50
C GLN A 267 -36.30 -11.29 21.22
N LEU A 268 -36.60 -11.89 20.06
CA LEU A 268 -36.14 -11.41 18.76
C LEU A 268 -36.71 -10.04 18.41
N ASP A 269 -38.00 -9.81 18.67
CA ASP A 269 -38.66 -8.51 18.43
C ASP A 269 -38.07 -7.42 19.33
N LYS A 270 -37.72 -7.74 20.59
CA LYS A 270 -37.00 -6.83 21.48
C LYS A 270 -35.62 -6.49 20.94
N LEU A 271 -34.84 -7.50 20.54
CA LEU A 271 -33.52 -7.28 19.94
C LEU A 271 -33.61 -6.45 18.67
N HIS A 272 -34.60 -6.72 17.80
CA HIS A 272 -34.83 -5.94 16.59
C HIS A 272 -35.13 -4.48 16.91
N THR A 273 -36.01 -4.23 17.89
CA THR A 273 -36.36 -2.87 18.33
C THR A 273 -35.18 -2.16 18.96
N ASP A 274 -34.39 -2.84 19.78
CA ASP A 274 -33.19 -2.28 20.41
C ASP A 274 -32.13 -1.94 19.36
N ILE A 275 -31.89 -2.83 18.40
CA ILE A 275 -30.97 -2.58 17.29
C ILE A 275 -31.44 -1.40 16.45
N ALA A 276 -32.72 -1.35 16.06
CA ALA A 276 -33.29 -0.23 15.31
C ALA A 276 -33.10 1.10 16.04
N ASN A 277 -33.39 1.13 17.35
CA ASN A 277 -33.17 2.31 18.18
C ASN A 277 -31.69 2.72 18.27
N THR A 278 -30.76 1.77 18.32
CA THR A 278 -29.32 2.08 18.31
C THR A 278 -28.87 2.62 16.96
N LEU A 279 -29.40 2.08 15.86
CA LEU A 279 -29.07 2.51 14.50
C LEU A 279 -29.58 3.94 14.26
N ASP A 280 -30.80 4.27 14.71
CA ASP A 280 -31.32 5.63 14.66
C ASP A 280 -30.49 6.61 15.49
N LYS A 281 -30.02 6.20 16.68
CA LYS A 281 -29.11 7.03 17.50
C LYS A 281 -27.78 7.26 16.79
N ILE A 282 -27.20 6.24 16.16
CA ILE A 282 -25.98 6.35 15.36
C ILE A 282 -26.22 7.33 14.21
N LYS A 283 -27.29 7.16 13.45
CA LYS A 283 -27.67 8.04 12.34
C LYS A 283 -27.83 9.50 12.78
N MET A 284 -28.50 9.74 13.91
CA MET A 284 -28.63 11.10 14.47
C MET A 284 -27.27 11.67 14.90
N ARG A 285 -26.38 10.84 15.46
CA ARG A 285 -25.04 11.25 15.88
C ARG A 285 -24.15 11.57 14.68
N GLU A 286 -24.21 10.76 13.63
CA GLU A 286 -23.53 11.00 12.35
C GLU A 286 -24.02 12.29 11.70
N MET A 287 -25.34 12.50 11.64
CA MET A 287 -25.91 13.73 11.08
C MET A 287 -25.46 14.96 11.89
N TYR A 288 -25.38 14.86 13.21
CA TYR A 288 -24.86 15.92 14.06
C TYR A 288 -23.36 16.17 13.84
N LEU A 289 -22.56 15.10 13.76
CA LEU A 289 -21.12 15.19 13.53
C LEU A 289 -20.84 15.83 12.16
N ASN A 290 -21.53 15.39 11.12
CA ASN A 290 -21.43 15.95 9.77
C ASN A 290 -21.83 17.43 9.79
N LYS A 291 -22.92 17.81 10.47
CA LYS A 291 -23.32 19.21 10.62
C LYS A 291 -22.26 20.07 11.31
N GLN A 292 -21.48 19.51 12.24
CA GLN A 292 -20.39 20.22 12.90
C GLN A 292 -19.12 20.29 12.06
N LEU A 293 -18.81 19.23 11.30
CA LEU A 293 -17.59 19.13 10.49
C LEU A 293 -17.72 19.85 9.15
N GLU A 294 -18.92 19.92 8.57
CA GLU A 294 -19.15 20.53 7.25
C GLU A 294 -18.65 21.98 7.17
N PRO A 295 -18.95 22.88 8.14
CA PRO A 295 -18.43 24.24 8.11
C PRO A 295 -16.90 24.29 8.17
N THR A 296 -16.28 23.47 9.03
CA THR A 296 -14.82 23.40 9.14
C THR A 296 -14.17 22.84 7.87
N LEU A 297 -14.81 21.88 7.19
CA LEU A 297 -14.35 21.37 5.90
C LEU A 297 -14.46 22.42 4.79
N VAL A 298 -15.53 23.21 4.78
CA VAL A 298 -15.69 24.33 3.85
C VAL A 298 -14.63 25.40 4.09
N GLU A 299 -14.38 25.77 5.36
CA GLU A 299 -13.29 26.69 5.73
C GLU A 299 -11.92 26.16 5.30
N PHE A 300 -11.64 24.87 5.54
CA PHE A 300 -10.40 24.25 5.12
C PHE A 300 -10.22 24.27 3.59
N ARG A 301 -11.28 23.98 2.83
CA ARG A 301 -11.26 24.10 1.36
C ARG A 301 -11.00 25.53 0.91
N GLY A 302 -11.62 26.51 1.56
CA GLY A 302 -11.37 27.94 1.30
C GLY A 302 -9.91 28.33 1.55
N LEU A 303 -9.36 27.96 2.71
CA LEU A 303 -7.94 28.21 3.04
C LEU A 303 -6.98 27.49 2.08
N GLN A 304 -7.33 26.29 1.63
CA GLN A 304 -6.54 25.56 0.65
C GLN A 304 -6.52 26.27 -0.72
N GLU A 305 -7.66 26.80 -1.16
CA GLU A 305 -7.75 27.59 -2.39
C GLU A 305 -6.97 28.90 -2.28
N GLU A 306 -7.07 29.60 -1.14
CA GLU A 306 -6.25 30.80 -0.86
C GLU A 306 -4.75 30.51 -0.87
N LEU A 307 -4.33 29.39 -0.26
CA LEU A 307 -2.94 28.96 -0.26
C LEU A 307 -2.45 28.66 -1.68
N LEU A 308 -3.27 28.01 -2.50
CA LEU A 308 -2.95 27.78 -3.92
C LEU A 308 -2.79 29.10 -4.68
N LYS A 309 -3.71 30.05 -4.50
CA LYS A 309 -3.62 31.40 -5.10
C LYS A 309 -2.33 32.13 -4.68
N ILE A 310 -1.99 32.09 -3.40
CA ILE A 310 -0.76 32.73 -2.87
C ILE A 310 0.49 32.05 -3.43
N LYS A 311 0.52 30.71 -3.54
CA LYS A 311 1.64 29.98 -4.12
C LYS A 311 1.83 30.30 -5.60
N GLU A 312 0.76 30.41 -6.36
CA GLU A 312 0.81 30.81 -7.76
C GLU A 312 1.34 32.24 -7.89
N HIS A 313 0.81 33.18 -7.12
CA HIS A 313 1.29 34.56 -7.11
C HIS A 313 2.78 34.66 -6.72
N TYR A 314 3.21 33.89 -5.72
CA TYR A 314 4.62 33.81 -5.33
C TYR A 314 5.49 33.25 -6.47
N ARG A 315 5.04 32.22 -7.18
CA ARG A 315 5.75 31.65 -8.33
C ARG A 315 5.91 32.68 -9.45
N ASP A 316 4.86 33.42 -9.75
CA ASP A 316 4.87 34.44 -10.80
C ASP A 316 5.80 35.60 -10.44
N VAL A 317 5.74 36.10 -9.20
CA VAL A 317 6.65 37.14 -8.70
C VAL A 317 8.09 36.63 -8.66
N SER A 318 8.33 35.40 -8.21
CA SER A 318 9.66 34.78 -8.21
C SER A 318 10.22 34.66 -9.63
N GLY A 319 9.40 34.23 -10.59
CA GLY A 319 9.73 34.23 -12.01
C GLY A 319 10.13 35.62 -12.51
N GLY A 320 9.33 36.63 -12.22
CA GLY A 320 9.63 38.02 -12.59
C GLY A 320 10.91 38.56 -11.95
N VAL A 321 11.22 38.19 -10.69
CA VAL A 321 12.49 38.53 -10.04
C VAL A 321 13.66 37.87 -10.75
N THR A 322 13.57 36.57 -11.06
CA THR A 322 14.66 35.87 -11.77
C THR A 322 14.91 36.44 -13.17
N GLU A 323 13.85 36.85 -13.88
CA GLU A 323 13.99 37.50 -15.18
C GLU A 323 14.68 38.87 -15.06
N ARG A 324 14.26 39.69 -14.08
CA ARG A 324 14.91 40.99 -13.80
C ARG A 324 16.37 40.84 -13.35
N THR A 325 16.68 39.82 -12.55
CA THR A 325 18.07 39.51 -12.21
C THR A 325 18.87 39.11 -13.44
N ARG A 326 18.28 38.34 -14.35
CA ARG A 326 18.93 37.95 -15.62
C ARG A 326 19.16 39.15 -16.53
N THR A 327 18.21 40.08 -16.65
CA THR A 327 18.40 41.30 -17.45
C THR A 327 19.42 42.23 -16.81
N LEU A 328 19.43 42.35 -15.48
CA LEU A 328 20.43 43.13 -14.76
C LEU A 328 21.85 42.58 -14.94
N ASN A 329 22.04 41.26 -14.88
CA ASN A 329 23.33 40.64 -15.16
C ASN A 329 23.78 40.91 -16.60
N LYS A 330 22.88 40.77 -17.58
CA LYS A 330 23.21 41.11 -18.98
C LYS A 330 23.63 42.58 -19.15
N LEU A 331 22.88 43.51 -18.55
CA LEU A 331 23.22 44.93 -18.56
C LEU A 331 24.55 45.22 -17.85
N SER A 332 24.85 44.49 -16.78
CA SER A 332 26.14 44.58 -16.07
C SER A 332 27.29 44.09 -16.95
N ASP A 333 27.11 42.96 -17.64
CA ASP A 333 28.10 42.42 -18.58
C ASP A 333 28.32 43.38 -19.76
N GLU A 334 27.25 43.94 -20.33
CA GLU A 334 27.33 44.96 -21.38
C GLU A 334 28.07 46.22 -20.89
N LEU A 335 27.81 46.66 -19.66
CA LEU A 335 28.48 47.81 -19.06
C LEU A 335 29.97 47.54 -18.80
N GLU A 336 30.32 46.33 -18.37
CA GLU A 336 31.72 45.91 -18.20
C GLU A 336 32.45 45.80 -19.54
N GLN A 337 31.77 45.33 -20.58
CA GLN A 337 32.31 45.33 -21.95
C GLN A 337 32.55 46.75 -22.47
N VAL A 338 31.59 47.67 -22.32
CA VAL A 338 31.77 49.07 -22.71
C VAL A 338 32.90 49.72 -21.90
N LYS A 339 33.01 49.42 -20.60
CA LYS A 339 34.11 49.90 -19.76
C LYS A 339 35.46 49.38 -20.27
N LYS A 340 35.54 48.09 -20.63
CA LYS A 340 36.76 47.50 -21.20
C LYS A 340 37.13 48.15 -22.54
N GLU A 341 36.16 48.37 -23.43
CA GLU A 341 36.39 49.09 -24.68
C GLU A 341 36.85 50.54 -24.45
N MET A 342 36.30 51.21 -23.43
CA MET A 342 36.72 52.55 -23.03
C MET A 342 38.14 52.55 -22.49
N ASP A 343 38.52 51.57 -21.68
CA ASP A 343 39.88 51.42 -21.13
C ASP A 343 40.89 51.04 -22.23
N GLU A 344 40.51 50.20 -23.19
CA GLU A 344 41.31 49.87 -24.39
C GLU A 344 41.48 51.09 -25.30
N ARG A 345 40.41 51.86 -25.55
CA ARG A 345 40.53 53.13 -26.29
C ARG A 345 41.38 54.14 -25.53
N GLY A 346 41.17 54.27 -24.22
CA GLY A 346 41.91 55.19 -23.35
C GLY A 346 43.40 54.86 -23.30
N SER A 347 43.74 53.58 -23.18
CA SER A 347 45.12 53.12 -23.27
C SER A 347 45.70 53.32 -24.67
N SER A 348 44.97 53.04 -25.75
CA SER A 348 45.46 53.32 -27.12
C SER A 348 45.66 54.81 -27.41
N MET A 349 44.82 55.68 -26.84
CA MET A 349 44.91 57.14 -26.98
C MET A 349 46.05 57.72 -26.14
N THR A 350 46.36 57.10 -25.00
CA THR A 350 47.44 57.50 -24.09
C THR A 350 48.76 56.83 -24.44
N ASP A 351 48.74 55.78 -25.26
CA ASP A 351 49.93 55.09 -25.70
C ASP A 351 50.74 55.97 -26.66
N GLY A 352 51.72 56.67 -26.09
CA GLY A 352 52.71 57.45 -26.84
C GLY A 352 53.75 56.60 -27.56
N THR A 353 53.73 55.26 -27.43
CA THR A 353 54.70 54.35 -28.07
C THR A 353 54.79 54.50 -29.59
N PRO A 354 53.69 54.67 -30.35
CA PRO A 354 53.75 54.98 -31.78
C PRO A 354 54.50 56.28 -32.05
N LEU A 355 54.25 57.32 -31.24
CA LEU A 355 54.90 58.61 -31.34
C LEU A 355 56.39 58.53 -31.03
N ILE A 356 56.77 57.74 -30.02
CA ILE A 356 58.16 57.48 -29.63
C ILE A 356 58.88 56.68 -30.73
N ASN A 357 58.22 55.70 -31.36
CA ASN A 357 58.78 54.94 -32.48
C ASN A 357 58.99 55.81 -33.73
N ILE A 358 58.04 56.71 -34.04
CA ILE A 358 58.21 57.71 -35.11
C ILE A 358 59.38 58.64 -34.77
N LYS A 359 59.48 59.13 -33.53
CA LYS A 359 60.61 59.96 -33.09
C LYS A 359 61.94 59.21 -33.24
N LYS A 360 62.00 57.94 -32.83
CA LYS A 360 63.21 57.09 -32.90
C LYS A 360 63.65 56.82 -34.35
N THR A 361 62.70 56.55 -35.24
CA THR A 361 62.98 56.39 -36.68
C THR A 361 63.47 57.69 -37.32
N ILE A 362 62.87 58.84 -36.96
CA ILE A 362 63.35 60.16 -37.38
C ILE A 362 64.77 60.42 -36.88
N THR A 363 65.09 60.10 -35.62
CA THR A 363 66.44 60.26 -35.08
C THR A 363 67.45 59.37 -35.80
N LYS A 364 67.08 58.13 -36.11
CA LYS A 364 67.93 57.21 -36.89
C LYS A 364 68.19 57.72 -38.31
N LEU A 365 67.16 58.21 -39.00
CA LEU A 365 67.32 58.83 -40.31
C LEU A 365 68.24 60.06 -40.25
N LYS A 366 68.13 60.89 -39.20
CA LYS A 366 69.04 62.03 -39.00
C LYS A 366 70.49 61.60 -38.81
N SER A 367 70.74 60.53 -38.02
CA SER A 367 72.11 60.02 -37.87
C SER A 367 72.66 59.45 -39.17
N GLU A 368 71.83 58.73 -39.93
CA GLU A 368 72.22 58.16 -41.22
C GLU A 368 72.52 59.25 -42.27
N ILE A 369 71.73 60.33 -42.30
CA ILE A 369 72.01 61.52 -43.12
C ILE A 369 73.33 62.18 -42.70
N SER A 370 73.59 62.32 -41.41
CA SER A 370 74.87 62.88 -40.93
C SER A 370 76.05 62.02 -41.33
N GLU A 371 75.93 60.69 -41.22
CA GLU A 371 76.97 59.76 -41.64
C GLU A 371 77.22 59.83 -43.15
N MET A 372 76.14 59.87 -43.95
CA MET A 372 76.22 60.02 -45.39
C MET A 372 76.89 61.35 -45.78
N ASN A 373 76.57 62.46 -45.09
CA ASN A 373 77.22 63.75 -45.33
C ASN A 373 78.74 63.71 -45.05
N VAL A 374 79.18 63.02 -43.99
CA VAL A 374 80.61 62.84 -43.72
C VAL A 374 81.26 62.01 -44.81
N ARG A 375 80.62 60.92 -45.26
CA ARG A 375 81.12 60.10 -46.37
C ARG A 375 81.22 60.91 -47.66
N VAL A 376 80.22 61.72 -47.98
CA VAL A 376 80.24 62.65 -49.12
C VAL A 376 81.41 63.63 -48.99
N GLY A 377 81.60 64.26 -47.83
CA GLY A 377 82.72 65.20 -47.61
C GLY A 377 84.10 64.54 -47.77
N VAL A 378 84.29 63.31 -47.29
CA VAL A 378 85.55 62.55 -47.49
C VAL A 378 85.75 62.20 -48.96
N LEU A 379 84.69 61.79 -49.67
CA LEU A 379 84.74 61.52 -51.10
C LEU A 379 85.05 62.78 -51.90
N GLU A 380 84.45 63.92 -51.56
CA GLU A 380 84.74 65.22 -52.17
C GLU A 380 86.18 65.65 -51.94
N TYR A 381 86.69 65.52 -50.71
CA TYR A 381 88.10 65.80 -50.40
C TYR A 381 89.05 64.88 -51.18
N THR A 382 88.76 63.58 -51.22
CA THR A 382 89.55 62.60 -51.98
C THR A 382 89.52 62.92 -53.48
N LEU A 383 88.37 63.32 -54.02
CA LEU A 383 88.20 63.74 -55.40
C LEU A 383 88.94 65.06 -55.70
N MET A 384 88.99 65.98 -54.74
CA MET A 384 89.79 67.20 -54.84
C MET A 384 91.29 66.90 -54.82
N CYS A 385 91.76 66.05 -53.89
CA CYS A 385 93.15 65.63 -53.83
C CYS A 385 93.60 64.90 -55.09
N THR A 386 92.78 64.02 -55.65
CA THR A 386 93.06 63.34 -56.93
C THR A 386 93.12 64.34 -58.08
N LYS A 387 92.17 65.28 -58.19
CA LYS A 387 92.22 66.35 -59.20
C LYS A 387 93.45 67.26 -59.07
N ILE A 388 93.86 67.60 -57.85
CA ILE A 388 95.08 68.38 -57.60
C ILE A 388 96.32 67.58 -58.00
N ARG A 389 96.38 66.30 -57.61
CA ARG A 389 97.48 65.40 -57.98
C ARG A 389 97.57 65.23 -59.50
N ASP A 390 96.45 65.07 -60.20
CA ASP A 390 96.42 64.99 -61.66
C ASP A 390 96.90 66.30 -62.31
N ARG A 391 96.55 67.45 -61.72
CA ARG A 391 97.09 68.76 -62.16
C ARG A 391 98.59 68.87 -61.94
N VAL A 392 99.10 68.46 -60.78
CA VAL A 392 100.54 68.48 -60.47
C VAL A 392 101.28 67.53 -61.40
N GLN A 393 100.76 66.32 -61.64
CA GLN A 393 101.33 65.36 -62.57
C GLN A 393 101.40 65.93 -63.99
N MET A 394 100.31 66.57 -64.48
CA MET A 394 100.34 67.25 -65.77
C MET A 394 101.36 68.39 -65.83
N GLN A 395 101.59 69.09 -64.71
CA GLN A 395 102.57 70.17 -64.63
C GLN A 395 104.02 69.65 -64.58
N GLU A 396 104.27 68.52 -63.92
CA GLU A 396 105.54 67.79 -63.97
C GLU A 396 105.82 67.22 -65.37
N ASP A 397 104.82 66.62 -66.01
CA ASP A 397 104.95 66.11 -67.39
C ASP A 397 105.23 67.27 -68.37
N MET A 398 104.62 68.44 -68.16
CA MET A 398 104.90 69.64 -68.95
C MET A 398 106.33 70.16 -68.70
N ASN A 399 106.81 70.20 -67.45
CA ASN A 399 108.19 70.60 -67.14
C ASN A 399 109.24 69.61 -67.67
N ASN A 400 108.97 68.31 -67.64
CA ASN A 400 109.84 67.29 -68.24
C ASN A 400 109.90 67.46 -69.76
N THR A 401 108.79 67.81 -70.41
CA THR A 401 108.75 68.09 -71.85
C THR A 401 109.59 69.33 -72.21
N THR A 402 109.56 70.38 -71.39
CA THR A 402 110.37 71.59 -71.59
C THR A 402 111.88 71.32 -71.43
N ASN A 403 112.28 70.47 -70.48
CA ASN A 403 113.69 70.09 -70.30
C ASN A 403 114.24 69.25 -71.48
N THR A 404 113.39 68.46 -72.15
CA THR A 404 113.79 67.75 -73.38
C THR A 404 113.96 68.66 -74.61
N LEU A 405 113.43 69.88 -74.61
CA LEU A 405 113.57 70.82 -75.73
C LEU A 405 114.83 71.72 -75.65
N ILE A 406 115.53 71.75 -74.50
CA ILE A 406 116.75 72.56 -74.30
C ILE A 406 118.02 71.78 -74.70
N ILE A 407 117.92 70.48 -74.96
CA ILE A 407 119.03 69.63 -75.43
C ILE A 407 118.69 69.10 -76.83
N LYS A 408 118.78 69.97 -77.85
CA LYS A 408 119.05 69.58 -79.24
C LYS A 408 119.52 70.75 -80.08
#